data_AF-A0A965N6F4-F1
#
_entry.id   AF-A0A965N6F4-F1
#
_cell.length_a   1.000
_cell.length_b   1.000
_cell.length_c   1.000
_cell.angle_alpha   90.00
_cell.angle_beta   90.00
_cell.angle_gamma   90.00
#
_symmetry.space_group_name_H-M   'P 1'
#
loop_
_entity.id
_entity.type
_entity.pdbx_description
1 polymer ?
#
loop_
_entity_poly.entity_id
_entity_poly.type
_entity_poly.pdbx_seq_one_letter_code
_entity_poly.pdbx_strand_id
1 'polypeptide(L)' 'MDLGIAGKWAVVCASSKGLGKGCAQALVREGVNVVINARG' A
#
# COMPACT_ATOMS: atom_id res chain seq x y z
N MET A 1 9.57 -10.76 7.82
CA MET A 1 9.92 -10.02 9.06
C MET A 1 8.60 -9.58 9.67
N ASP A 2 8.48 -9.46 10.99
CA ASP A 2 7.29 -8.84 11.58
C ASP A 2 7.52 -7.33 11.71
N LEU A 3 6.76 -6.55 10.94
CA LEU A 3 6.82 -5.09 10.95
C LEU A 3 5.82 -4.45 11.93
N GLY A 4 4.92 -5.24 12.56
CA GLY A 4 3.93 -4.73 13.51
C GLY A 4 2.85 -3.83 12.90
N ILE A 5 2.63 -3.92 11.58
CA ILE A 5 1.68 -3.06 10.84
C ILE A 5 0.46 -3.80 10.28
N ALA A 6 0.36 -5.12 10.48
CA ALA A 6 -0.79 -5.90 10.05
C ALA A 6 -2.10 -5.34 10.65
N GLY A 7 -3.15 -5.26 9.83
CA GLY A 7 -4.46 -4.72 10.19
C GLY A 7 -4.56 -3.18 10.23
N LYS A 8 -3.44 -2.45 10.17
CA LYS A 8 -3.46 -0.98 10.07
C LYS A 8 -3.98 -0.52 8.70
N TRP A 9 -4.33 0.75 8.61
CA TRP A 9 -4.72 1.40 7.36
C TRP A 9 -3.59 2.29 6.82
N ALA A 10 -3.39 2.26 5.50
CA ALA A 10 -2.45 3.14 4.80
C ALA A 10 -3.09 3.74 3.54
N VAL A 11 -2.78 5.01 3.28
CA VAL A 11 -3.12 5.69 2.02
C VAL A 11 -1.85 5.82 1.20
N VAL A 12 -1.84 5.28 -0.01
CA VAL A 12 -0.71 5.42 -0.95
C VAL A 12 -1.14 6.24 -2.15
N CYS A 13 -0.64 7.46 -2.25
CA CYS A 13 -0.99 8.38 -3.34
C CYS A 13 -0.30 8.01 -4.66
N ALA A 14 -0.94 8.34 -5.79
CA ALA A 14 -0.38 8.15 -7.14
C ALA A 14 0.11 6.71 -7.41
N SER A 15 -0.71 5.73 -7.06
CA SER A 15 -0.30 4.33 -6.95
C SER A 15 -0.98 3.37 -7.94
N SER A 16 -1.54 3.90 -9.02
CA SER A 16 -2.09 3.06 -10.10
C SER A 16 -1.02 2.28 -10.87
N LYS A 17 0.22 2.81 -10.95
CA LYS A 17 1.35 2.23 -11.70
C LYS A 17 2.69 2.52 -11.03
N GLY A 18 3.75 1.89 -11.53
CA GLY A 18 5.13 2.17 -11.13
C GLY A 18 5.41 1.95 -9.65
N LEU A 19 6.24 2.83 -9.07
CA LEU A 19 6.70 2.71 -7.69
C LEU A 19 5.55 2.79 -6.67
N GLY A 20 4.57 3.68 -6.87
CA GLY A 20 3.43 3.78 -5.96
C GLY A 20 2.63 2.48 -5.87
N LYS A 21 2.46 1.78 -7.01
CA LYS A 21 1.84 0.44 -7.03
C LYS A 21 2.70 -0.59 -6.29
N GLY A 22 4.02 -0.56 -6.49
CA GLY A 22 4.95 -1.44 -5.78
C GLY A 22 4.89 -1.25 -4.25
N CYS A 23 4.87 0.00 -3.78
CA CYS A 23 4.74 0.32 -2.36
C CYS A 23 3.40 -0.20 -1.78
N ALA A 24 2.29 0.04 -2.49
CA ALA A 24 0.98 -0.47 -2.07
C ALA A 24 0.97 -2.01 -1.98
N GLN A 25 1.55 -2.69 -2.97
CA GLN A 25 1.66 -4.16 -2.98
C GLN A 25 2.51 -4.70 -1.82
N ALA A 26 3.61 -4.03 -1.48
CA ALA A 26 4.44 -4.41 -0.34
C ALA A 26 3.67 -4.28 0.98
N LEU A 27 2.93 -3.18 1.18
CA LEU A 27 2.10 -2.99 2.37
C LEU A 27 0.99 -4.04 2.50
N VAL A 28 0.33 -4.39 1.40
CA VAL A 28 -0.68 -5.47 1.40
C VAL A 28 -0.07 -6.81 1.81
N ARG A 29 1.15 -7.13 1.36
CA ARG A 29 1.85 -8.38 1.76
C ARG A 29 2.13 -8.44 3.25
N GLU A 30 2.29 -7.29 3.90
CA GLU A 30 2.47 -7.15 5.34
C GLU A 30 1.13 -7.09 6.11
N GLY A 31 0.00 -7.33 5.44
CA GLY A 31 -1.34 -7.38 6.04
C GLY A 31 -1.97 -6.02 6.30
N VAL A 32 -1.47 -4.95 5.69
CA VAL A 32 -2.03 -3.59 5.81
C VAL A 32 -3.26 -3.46 4.90
N ASN A 33 -4.32 -2.84 5.41
CA ASN A 33 -5.45 -2.39 4.60
C ASN A 33 -5.04 -1.13 3.82
N VAL A 34 -5.07 -1.18 2.49
CA VAL A 34 -4.52 -0.08 1.66
C VAL A 34 -5.63 0.60 0.86
N VAL A 35 -5.70 1.93 0.98
CA VAL A 35 -6.43 2.81 0.06
C VAL A 35 -5.44 3.40 -0.94
N ILE A 36 -5.77 3.32 -2.21
CA ILE A 36 -4.99 3.94 -3.28
C ILE A 36 -5.78 5.04 -3.99
N ASN A 37 -5.08 6.05 -4.50
CA ASN A 37 -5.65 7.03 -5.40
C ASN A 37 -4.80 7.18 -6.68
N ALA A 38 -5.46 7.57 -7.76
CA ALA A 38 -4.84 7.96 -9.01
C ALA A 38 -5.81 8.82 -9.82
N ARG A 39 -5.28 9.61 -10.76
CA ARG A 39 -6.08 10.43 -11.70
C ARG A 39 -6.37 9.70 -13.02
N GLY A 40 -5.66 8.61 -13.30
CA GLY A 40 -5.76 7.85 -14.54
C GLY A 40 -5.24 6.43 -14.36
#